data_AF-I9TFC5-F1
#
_entry.id   AF-I9TFC5-F1
#
_cell.length_a   1.000
_cell.length_b   1.000
_cell.length_c   1.000
_cell.angle_alpha   90.00
_cell.angle_beta   90.00
_cell.angle_gamma   90.00
#
_symmetry.space_group_name_H-M   'P 1'
#
loop_
_entity.id
_entity.type
_entity.pdbx_description
1 polymer ?
#
loop_
_entity_poly.entity_id
_entity_poly.type
_entity_poly.pdbx_seq_one_letter_code
_entity_poly.pdbx_strand_id
1 'polypeptide(L)' 'MSLINQFNKIENMKAIYNHMKFIIKNDFPEIGVYLYVFQKGKCIADYLQDDSSLCKEVALEEYGVPMDIWQESEDN' A
#
# COMPACT_ATOMS: atom_id res chain seq x y z
N MET A 1 -3.75 32.94 -11.92
CA MET A 1 -2.79 32.30 -10.99
C MET A 1 -3.19 30.86 -10.87
N SER A 2 -2.53 29.99 -11.63
CA SER A 2 -2.81 28.56 -11.67
C SER A 2 -2.48 27.95 -10.31
N LEU A 3 -3.49 27.57 -9.53
CA LEU A 3 -3.33 26.66 -8.40
C LEU A 3 -3.11 25.26 -8.99
N ILE A 4 -1.88 25.07 -9.43
CA ILE A 4 -1.20 23.81 -9.71
C ILE A 4 -1.65 22.80 -8.64
N ASN A 5 -2.16 21.65 -9.10
CA ASN A 5 -2.29 20.41 -8.36
C ASN A 5 -1.24 20.36 -7.23
N GLN A 6 -1.66 20.66 -6.00
CA GLN A 6 -0.95 20.12 -4.85
C GLN A 6 -1.28 18.65 -4.90
N PHE A 7 -0.40 17.91 -5.58
CA PHE A 7 -0.31 16.47 -5.51
C PHE A 7 -0.40 16.12 -4.02
N ASN A 8 -1.58 15.67 -3.58
CA ASN A 8 -1.64 14.66 -2.54
C ASN A 8 -0.74 13.57 -3.12
N LYS A 9 0.52 13.56 -2.69
CA LYS A 9 1.47 12.51 -3.05
C LYS A 9 0.82 11.28 -2.43
N ILE A 10 0.07 10.53 -3.23
CA ILE A 10 -0.52 9.27 -2.83
C ILE A 10 0.70 8.41 -2.59
N GLU A 11 1.13 8.33 -1.33
CA GLU A 11 2.27 7.51 -0.94
C GLU A 11 1.85 6.07 -1.13
N ASN A 12 2.17 5.54 -2.30
CA ASN A 12 1.91 4.17 -2.66
C ASN A 12 3.15 3.38 -2.29
N MET A 13 3.02 2.36 -1.44
CA MET A 13 4.11 1.40 -1.20
C MET A 13 3.79 0.08 -1.86
N LYS A 14 4.80 -0.63 -2.34
CA LYS A 14 4.67 -1.97 -2.89
C LYS A 14 5.68 -2.91 -2.27
N ALA A 15 5.25 -4.13 -2.00
CA ALA A 15 6.14 -5.22 -1.62
C ALA A 15 5.84 -6.44 -2.47
N ILE A 16 6.87 -7.23 -2.77
CA ILE A 16 6.71 -8.51 -3.46
C ILE A 16 7.36 -9.56 -2.58
N TYR A 17 6.56 -10.52 -2.13
CA TYR A 17 7.00 -11.57 -1.22
C TYR A 17 6.31 -12.88 -1.57
N ASN A 18 7.05 -13.98 -1.64
CA ASN A 18 6.51 -15.32 -1.89
C ASN A 18 5.56 -15.42 -3.11
N HIS A 19 5.88 -14.75 -4.23
CA HIS A 19 5.04 -14.67 -5.45
C HIS A 19 3.69 -13.96 -5.25
N MET A 20 3.51 -13.28 -4.12
CA MET A 20 2.42 -12.36 -3.85
C MET A 20 2.93 -10.93 -4.00
N LYS A 21 2.03 -10.04 -4.43
CA LYS A 21 2.29 -8.61 -4.58
C LYS A 21 1.36 -7.87 -3.63
N PHE A 22 1.94 -7.01 -2.81
CA PHE A 22 1.24 -6.19 -1.84
C PHE A 22 1.35 -4.74 -2.29
N ILE A 23 0.25 -4.01 -2.24
CA ILE A 23 0.19 -2.60 -2.63
C ILE A 23 -0.55 -1.86 -1.53
N ILE A 24 0.14 -0.93 -0.89
CA ILE A 24 -0.45 0.02 0.05
C ILE A 24 -0.76 1.28 -0.73
N LYS A 25 -2.00 1.76 -0.65
CA LYS A 25 -2.47 3.01 -1.24
C LYS A 25 -3.14 3.87 -0.18
N ASN A 26 -2.73 5.12 -0.08
CA ASN A 26 -3.35 6.08 0.82
C ASN A 26 -4.34 6.94 0.02
N ASP A 27 -5.65 6.65 0.09
CA ASP A 27 -6.59 7.20 -0.90
C ASP A 27 -6.95 8.66 -0.61
N PHE A 28 -6.94 9.11 0.64
CA PHE A 28 -7.04 10.52 1.03
C PHE A 28 -6.57 10.64 2.49
N PRO A 29 -5.96 11.77 2.92
CA PRO A 29 -5.45 11.94 4.29
C PRO A 29 -6.51 11.78 5.41
N GLU A 30 -7.80 11.70 5.07
CA GLU A 30 -8.91 11.61 6.03
C GLU A 30 -9.68 10.29 6.00
N ILE A 31 -9.39 9.36 5.07
CA ILE A 31 -10.19 8.12 4.88
C ILE A 31 -9.46 6.86 5.35
N GLY A 32 -8.13 6.84 5.26
CA GLY A 32 -7.29 5.71 5.65
C GLY A 32 -6.52 5.09 4.48
N VAL A 33 -5.87 3.96 4.78
CA VAL A 33 -4.89 3.30 3.93
C VAL A 33 -5.39 1.90 3.54
N TYR A 34 -5.44 1.62 2.23
CA TYR A 34 -5.77 0.31 1.71
C TYR A 34 -4.53 -0.52 1.43
N LEU A 35 -4.50 -1.74 1.96
CA LEU A 35 -3.57 -2.80 1.59
C LEU A 35 -4.26 -3.77 0.63
N TYR A 36 -3.81 -3.79 -0.62
CA TYR A 36 -4.23 -4.78 -1.62
C TYR A 36 -3.24 -5.92 -1.71
N VAL A 37 -3.73 -7.15 -1.63
CA VAL A 37 -2.96 -8.37 -1.76
C VAL A 37 -3.30 -9.06 -3.07
N PHE A 38 -2.30 -9.25 -3.91
CA PHE A 38 -2.41 -9.92 -5.19
C PHE A 38 -1.63 -11.24 -5.17
N GLN A 39 -2.26 -12.31 -5.63
CA GLN A 39 -1.61 -13.60 -5.85
C GLN A 39 -1.84 -14.02 -7.30
N LYS A 40 -0.77 -14.34 -8.04
CA LYS A 40 -0.84 -14.74 -9.46
C LYS A 40 -1.65 -13.75 -10.33
N GLY A 41 -1.54 -12.46 -10.04
CA GLY A 41 -2.24 -11.39 -10.78
C GLY A 41 -3.72 -11.20 -10.43
N LYS A 42 -4.26 -11.92 -9.44
CA LYS A 42 -5.61 -11.70 -8.91
C LYS A 42 -5.54 -11.06 -7.53
N CYS A 43 -6.38 -10.05 -7.28
CA CYS A 43 -6.58 -9.53 -5.93
C CYS A 43 -7.28 -10.64 -5.12
N ILE A 44 -6.65 -11.08 -4.03
CA ILE A 44 -7.18 -12.10 -3.14
C ILE A 44 -7.74 -11.51 -1.84
N ALA A 45 -7.25 -10.34 -1.44
CA ALA A 45 -7.68 -9.65 -0.24
C ALA A 45 -7.40 -8.15 -0.36
N ASP A 46 -8.23 -7.36 0.28
CA ASP A 46 -8.03 -5.94 0.53
C ASP A 46 -8.31 -5.64 2.00
N TYR A 47 -7.46 -4.85 2.62
CA TYR A 47 -7.57 -4.46 4.02
C TYR A 47 -7.55 -2.94 4.12
N LEU A 48 -8.61 -2.36 4.69
CA LEU A 48 -8.63 -0.94 5.05
C LEU A 48 -8.08 -0.79 6.47
N GLN A 49 -7.07 0.05 6.64
CA GLN A 49 -6.45 0.40 7.90
C GLN A 49 -6.37 1.91 8.06
N ASP A 50 -6.14 2.39 9.27
CA ASP A 50 -5.97 3.81 9.53
C ASP A 50 -4.63 4.35 8.99
N ASP A 51 -3.57 3.53 9.02
CA ASP A 51 -2.19 3.92 8.70
C ASP A 51 -1.42 2.88 7.88
N SER A 52 -0.40 3.34 7.14
CA SER A 52 0.48 2.46 6.34
C SER A 52 1.32 1.50 7.20
N SER A 53 1.64 1.89 8.43
CA SER A 53 2.31 1.03 9.42
C SER A 53 1.45 -0.18 9.79
N LEU A 54 0.15 0.04 10.06
CA LEU A 54 -0.81 -1.03 10.34
C LEU A 54 -0.92 -2.00 9.16
N CYS A 55 -0.94 -1.47 7.93
CA CYS A 55 -0.91 -2.33 6.74
C CYS A 55 0.32 -3.25 6.70
N LYS A 56 1.51 -2.73 7.08
CA LYS A 56 2.73 -3.54 7.13
C LYS A 56 2.68 -4.59 8.24
N GLU A 57 2.12 -4.25 9.40
CA GLU A 57 1.91 -5.19 10.50
C GLU A 57 0.98 -6.33 10.10
N VAL A 58 -0.18 -6.02 9.50
CA VAL A 58 -1.11 -7.04 8.98
C VAL A 58 -0.43 -7.92 7.95
N ALA A 59 0.34 -7.35 7.02
CA ALA A 59 1.07 -8.14 6.03
C ALA A 59 2.16 -9.02 6.67
N LEU A 60 2.79 -8.59 7.76
CA LEU A 60 3.76 -9.36 8.51
C LEU A 60 3.08 -10.51 9.28
N GLU A 61 1.97 -10.25 9.96
CA GLU A 61 1.26 -11.26 10.74
C GLU A 61 0.55 -12.30 9.87
N GLU A 62 -0.19 -11.86 8.85
CA GLU A 62 -1.00 -12.76 8.01
C GLU A 62 -0.17 -13.48 6.93
N TYR A 63 0.83 -12.80 6.36
CA TYR A 63 1.58 -13.29 5.19
C TYR A 63 3.09 -13.43 5.44
N GLY A 64 3.60 -12.99 6.60
CA GLY A 64 5.03 -13.03 6.90
C GLY A 64 5.86 -12.03 6.08
N VAL A 65 5.25 -10.97 5.54
CA VAL A 65 5.92 -9.98 4.70
C VAL A 65 6.79 -9.07 5.57
N PRO A 66 8.12 -9.06 5.40
CA PRO A 66 8.98 -8.20 6.21
C PRO A 66 8.72 -6.72 5.94
N MET A 67 8.85 -5.88 6.98
CA MET A 67 8.62 -4.44 6.88
C MET A 67 9.67 -3.70 6.03
N ASP A 68 10.83 -4.32 5.80
CA ASP A 68 11.98 -3.74 5.11
C ASP A 68 11.89 -3.85 3.58
N ILE A 69 11.10 -4.80 3.05
CA ILE A 69 11.01 -5.02 1.60
C ILE A 69 10.02 -4.09 0.88
N TRP A 70 9.35 -3.22 1.64
CA TRP A 70 8.39 -2.26 1.13
C TRP A 70 9.11 -1.14 0.41
N GLN A 71 8.83 -0.98 -0.87
CA GLN A 71 9.39 0.06 -1.71
C GLN A 71 8.34 1.12 -1.97
N GLU A 72 8.72 2.39 -1.86
CA GLU A 72 7.92 3.49 -2.36
C GLU A 72 7.73 3.33 -3.88
N SER A 73 6.49 3.47 -4.32
CA SER A 73 6.12 3.48 -5.72
C SER A 73 5.74 4.92 -6.06
N GLU A 74 6.70 5.67 -6.59
CA GLU A 74 6.40 6.94 -7.23
C GLU A 74 5.60 6.65 -8.50
N ASP A 75 4.30 6.95 -8.49
CA ASP A 75 3.51 7.11 -9.70
C ASP A 75 4.08 8.35 -10.40
N ASN A 76 4.93 8.12 -11.42
CA ASN A 76 5.49 9.17 -12.29
C ASN A 76 4.43 9.69 -13.26
#